data_AF-A0A3D4B2Q7-F1
#
_entry.id   AF-A0A3D4B2Q7-F1
#
_cell.length_a   1.000
_cell.length_b   1.000
_cell.length_c   1.000
_cell.angle_alpha   90.00
_cell.angle_beta   90.00
_cell.angle_gamma   90.00
#
_symmetry.space_group_name_H-M   'P 1'
#
loop_
_entity.id
_entity.type
_entity.pdbx_description
1 polymer ?
#
loop_
_entity_poly.entity_id
_entity_poly.type
_entity_poly.pdbx_seq_one_letter_code
_entity_poly.pdbx_strand_id
1 'polypeptide(L)'
;TQDDFHFMKSISHNRLFVVFNKSDIATKARIHHFEKAGQYKYIYISARTGEGVDALKNLIVHSVISDETNFESDILLNSRQQEHLHIALAKLSIGINIIGNEEGSEIAAIEIRDVAYHLGSIIGLEIGDDILDLVFSQFCIGK
;
A
#
# COMPACT_ATOMS: atom_id res chain seq x y z
N THR A 1 -22.62 -20.94 -12.30
CA THR A 1 -23.63 -21.76 -11.61
C THR A 1 -24.28 -20.91 -10.53
N GLN A 2 -25.30 -21.39 -9.82
CA GLN A 2 -25.89 -20.63 -8.70
C GLN A 2 -24.82 -20.31 -7.62
N ASP A 3 -23.90 -21.24 -7.36
CA ASP A 3 -22.79 -21.05 -6.44
C ASP A 3 -21.85 -19.92 -6.86
N ASP A 4 -21.50 -19.84 -8.15
CA ASP A 4 -20.66 -18.75 -8.68
C ASP A 4 -21.31 -17.37 -8.44
N PHE A 5 -22.64 -17.26 -8.59
CA PHE A 5 -23.36 -16.01 -8.34
C PHE A 5 -23.41 -15.65 -6.85
N HIS A 6 -23.52 -16.63 -5.97
CA HIS A 6 -23.43 -16.41 -4.53
C HIS A 6 -22.03 -15.93 -4.13
N PHE A 7 -20.98 -16.53 -4.70
CA PHE A 7 -19.60 -16.12 -4.47
C PHE A 7 -19.35 -14.69 -4.98
N MET A 8 -19.82 -14.36 -6.18
CA MET A 8 -19.70 -13.00 -6.74
C MET A 8 -20.43 -11.94 -5.88
N LYS A 9 -21.55 -12.28 -5.25
CA LYS A 9 -22.26 -11.38 -4.32
C LYS A 9 -21.55 -11.22 -2.97
N SER A 10 -20.77 -12.22 -2.55
CA SER A 10 -20.01 -12.17 -1.29
C SER A 10 -18.74 -11.33 -1.36
N ILE A 11 -18.24 -11.05 -2.57
CA ILE A 11 -17.03 -10.25 -2.78
C ILE A 11 -17.42 -8.77 -2.93
N SER A 12 -17.33 -8.01 -1.84
CA SER A 12 -17.55 -6.56 -1.82
C SER A 12 -16.25 -5.78 -1.99
N HIS A 13 -15.58 -5.92 -3.14
CA HIS A 13 -14.36 -5.16 -3.43
C HIS A 13 -14.52 -4.29 -4.67
N ASN A 14 -13.95 -3.08 -4.63
CA ASN A 14 -14.09 -2.03 -5.64
C ASN A 14 -13.58 -2.40 -7.05
N ARG A 15 -12.95 -3.57 -7.25
CA ARG A 15 -12.38 -3.98 -8.54
C ARG A 15 -12.52 -5.49 -8.76
N LEU A 16 -13.70 -5.94 -9.20
CA LEU A 16 -13.95 -7.34 -9.60
C LEU A 16 -13.97 -7.47 -11.13
N PHE A 17 -13.16 -8.38 -11.65
CA PHE A 17 -13.19 -8.81 -13.05
C PHE A 17 -13.62 -10.28 -13.13
N VAL A 18 -14.58 -10.57 -14.01
CA VAL A 18 -15.08 -11.93 -14.21
C VAL A 18 -14.47 -12.48 -15.48
N VAL A 19 -13.65 -13.53 -15.33
CA VAL A 19 -12.93 -14.17 -16.44
C VAL A 19 -13.63 -15.46 -16.84
N PHE A 20 -14.21 -15.47 -18.05
CA PHE A 20 -14.79 -16.66 -18.65
C PHE A 20 -13.75 -17.40 -19.48
N ASN A 21 -13.22 -18.50 -18.91
CA ASN A 21 -12.32 -19.39 -19.62
C ASN A 21 -13.10 -20.38 -20.52
N LYS A 22 -12.40 -20.98 -21.49
CA LYS A 22 -12.89 -21.93 -22.51
C LYS A 22 -13.83 -21.30 -23.54
N SER A 23 -13.56 -20.05 -23.93
CA SER A 23 -14.34 -19.35 -24.97
C SER A 23 -14.38 -20.09 -26.31
N ASP A 24 -13.38 -20.92 -26.60
CA ASP A 24 -13.27 -21.74 -27.81
C ASP A 24 -14.41 -22.76 -27.97
N ILE A 25 -15.07 -23.16 -26.87
CA ILE A 25 -16.16 -24.16 -26.88
C ILE A 25 -17.46 -23.55 -26.32
N ALA A 26 -17.45 -22.28 -25.94
CA ALA A 26 -18.60 -21.63 -25.31
C ALA A 26 -19.68 -21.25 -26.35
N THR A 27 -20.93 -21.61 -26.06
CA THR A 27 -22.09 -21.22 -26.89
C THR A 27 -22.56 -19.81 -26.53
N LYS A 28 -22.98 -19.01 -27.52
CA LYS A 28 -23.52 -17.63 -27.34
C LYS A 28 -24.64 -17.54 -26.28
N ALA A 29 -25.49 -18.56 -26.17
CA ALA A 29 -26.55 -18.62 -25.15
C ALA A 29 -26.02 -18.66 -23.71
N ARG A 30 -24.87 -19.31 -23.49
CA ARG A 30 -24.24 -19.44 -22.18
C ARG A 30 -23.56 -18.14 -21.76
N ILE A 31 -23.03 -17.38 -22.72
CA ILE A 31 -22.45 -16.05 -22.50
C ILE A 31 -23.52 -15.06 -22.03
N HIS A 32 -24.66 -15.00 -22.74
CA HIS A 32 -25.74 -14.06 -22.45
C HIS A 32 -26.44 -14.30 -21.09
N HIS A 33 -26.39 -15.52 -20.56
CA HIS A 33 -26.95 -15.84 -19.24
C HIS A 33 -26.19 -15.15 -18.10
N PHE A 34 -24.86 -14.99 -18.23
CA PHE A 34 -24.03 -14.40 -17.18
C PHE A 34 -24.01 -12.86 -17.24
N GLU A 35 -24.14 -12.26 -18.42
CA GLU A 35 -24.20 -10.79 -18.59
C GLU A 35 -25.43 -10.17 -17.88
N LYS A 36 -26.51 -10.94 -17.72
CA LYS A 36 -27.73 -10.48 -17.01
C LYS A 36 -27.62 -10.49 -15.49
N ALA A 37 -26.56 -11.07 -14.93
CA ALA A 37 -26.47 -11.33 -13.49
C ALA A 37 -25.77 -10.22 -12.68
N GLY A 38 -25.26 -9.17 -13.34
CA GLY A 38 -24.73 -7.99 -12.67
C GLY A 38 -23.95 -7.06 -13.61
N GLN A 39 -23.62 -5.86 -13.12
CA GLN A 39 -22.77 -4.91 -13.83
C GLN A 39 -21.30 -5.20 -13.52
N TYR A 40 -20.79 -6.34 -13.99
CA TYR A 40 -19.37 -6.68 -13.86
C TYR A 40 -18.63 -6.45 -15.17
N LYS A 41 -17.31 -6.23 -15.10
CA LYS A 41 -16.45 -6.29 -16.28
C LYS A 41 -16.14 -7.75 -16.58
N TYR A 42 -16.66 -8.22 -17.71
CA TYR A 42 -16.47 -9.58 -18.19
C TYR A 42 -15.37 -9.63 -19.25
N ILE A 43 -14.56 -10.68 -19.21
CA ILE A 43 -13.56 -10.96 -20.25
C ILE A 43 -13.58 -12.44 -20.59
N TYR A 44 -13.54 -12.74 -21.89
CA TYR A 44 -13.59 -14.09 -22.42
C TYR A 44 -12.21 -14.49 -22.89
N ILE A 45 -11.74 -15.64 -22.44
CA ILE A 45 -10.44 -16.19 -22.81
C ILE A 45 -10.57 -17.67 -23.16
N SER A 46 -9.63 -18.15 -23.97
CA SER A 46 -9.31 -19.56 -24.04
C SER A 46 -7.88 -19.75 -23.56
N ALA A 47 -7.72 -20.26 -22.34
CA ALA A 47 -6.42 -20.62 -21.82
C ALA A 47 -5.74 -21.73 -22.64
N ARG A 48 -6.51 -22.48 -23.45
CA ARG A 48 -5.99 -23.54 -24.32
C ARG A 48 -5.36 -22.98 -25.60
N THR A 49 -6.01 -22.01 -26.24
CA THR A 49 -5.51 -21.43 -27.50
C THR A 49 -4.67 -20.17 -27.28
N GLY A 50 -4.74 -19.57 -26.08
CA GLY A 50 -4.13 -18.28 -25.76
C GLY A 50 -4.99 -17.08 -26.14
N GLU A 51 -6.13 -17.29 -26.79
CA GLU A 51 -7.04 -16.23 -27.20
C GLU A 51 -7.56 -15.43 -25.99
N GLY A 52 -7.53 -14.10 -26.08
CA GLY A 52 -8.00 -13.19 -25.02
C GLY A 52 -7.06 -13.04 -23.81
N VAL A 53 -5.99 -13.82 -23.72
CA VAL A 53 -5.06 -13.78 -22.57
C VAL A 53 -4.29 -12.47 -22.51
N ASP A 54 -3.84 -11.92 -23.65
CA ASP A 54 -3.12 -10.64 -23.64
C ASP A 54 -4.04 -9.46 -23.31
N ALA A 55 -5.31 -9.52 -23.72
CA ALA A 55 -6.32 -8.55 -23.31
C ALA A 55 -6.55 -8.60 -21.79
N LEU A 56 -6.55 -9.80 -21.19
CA LEU A 56 -6.63 -9.97 -19.74
C LEU A 56 -5.43 -9.37 -19.02
N LYS A 57 -4.21 -9.62 -19.50
CA LYS A 57 -2.98 -9.02 -18.93
C LYS A 57 -3.06 -7.49 -18.95
N ASN A 58 -3.41 -6.91 -20.09
CA ASN A 58 -3.51 -5.46 -20.24
C ASN A 58 -4.57 -4.88 -19.29
N LEU A 59 -5.73 -5.52 -19.18
CA LEU A 59 -6.79 -5.10 -18.27
C LEU A 59 -6.35 -5.14 -16.81
N ILE A 60 -5.61 -6.17 -16.39
CA ILE A 60 -5.04 -6.24 -15.03
C ILE A 60 -4.08 -5.07 -14.80
N VAL A 61 -3.14 -4.83 -15.73
CA VAL A 61 -2.15 -3.75 -15.63
C VAL A 61 -2.84 -2.39 -15.48
N HIS A 62 -3.78 -2.05 -16.36
CA HIS A 62 -4.51 -0.79 -16.30
C HIS A 62 -5.43 -0.68 -15.07
N SER A 63 -5.84 -1.81 -14.48
CA SER A 63 -6.67 -1.79 -13.27
C SER A 63 -5.85 -1.55 -12.00
N VAL A 64 -4.54 -1.78 -12.04
CA VAL A 64 -3.63 -1.67 -10.90
C VAL A 64 -2.84 -0.37 -10.98
N ILE A 65 -2.36 -0.03 -12.18
CA ILE A 65 -1.62 1.20 -12.45
C ILE A 65 -2.64 2.32 -12.68
N SER A 66 -2.77 3.25 -11.74
CA SER A 66 -3.52 4.49 -11.94
C SER A 66 -2.66 5.49 -12.73
N ASP A 67 -3.27 6.33 -13.58
CA ASP A 67 -2.57 7.36 -14.37
C ASP A 67 -1.78 8.37 -13.49
N GLU A 68 -2.02 8.40 -12.18
CA GLU A 68 -1.29 9.20 -11.20
C GLU A 68 -0.04 8.52 -10.61
N THR A 69 0.26 7.27 -11.01
CA THR A 69 1.50 6.59 -10.56
C THR A 69 2.70 7.16 -11.30
N ASN A 70 3.27 8.21 -10.73
CA ASN A 70 4.47 8.85 -11.23
C ASN A 70 5.70 8.03 -10.81
N PHE A 71 5.96 6.94 -11.53
CA PHE A 71 7.05 6.01 -11.23
C PHE A 71 8.45 6.66 -11.21
N GLU A 72 8.61 7.86 -11.81
CA GLU A 72 9.88 8.59 -11.81
C GLU A 72 10.23 9.21 -10.44
N SER A 73 9.27 9.34 -9.51
CA SER A 73 9.48 9.94 -8.18
C SER A 73 9.30 8.99 -7.00
N ASP A 74 8.87 7.74 -7.23
CA ASP A 74 8.53 6.83 -6.14
C ASP A 74 9.77 6.09 -5.62
N ILE A 75 10.19 6.46 -4.40
CA ILE A 75 11.16 5.68 -3.64
C ILE A 75 10.53 4.33 -3.34
N LEU A 76 11.10 3.26 -3.89
CA LEU A 76 10.67 1.90 -3.61
C LEU A 76 11.10 1.50 -2.19
N LEU A 77 10.13 1.43 -1.29
CA LEU A 77 10.33 1.01 0.09
C LEU A 77 9.83 -0.41 0.28
N ASN A 78 10.60 -1.25 0.98
CA ASN A 78 10.08 -2.52 1.46
C ASN A 78 9.22 -2.32 2.72
N SER A 79 8.43 -3.33 3.10
CA SER A 79 7.52 -3.26 4.24
C SER A 79 8.22 -2.90 5.56
N ARG A 80 9.46 -3.36 5.77
CA ARG A 80 10.26 -3.01 6.96
C ARG A 80 10.63 -1.53 6.99
N GLN A 81 11.06 -0.97 5.86
CA GLN A 81 11.37 0.45 5.75
C GLN A 81 10.11 1.31 5.91
N GLN A 82 8.99 0.87 5.35
CA GLN A 82 7.70 1.53 5.50
C GLN A 82 7.25 1.56 6.98
N GLU A 83 7.43 0.47 7.71
CA GLU A 83 7.13 0.41 9.15
C GLU A 83 7.97 1.41 9.94
N HIS A 84 9.29 1.44 9.73
CA HIS A 84 10.15 2.42 10.39
C HIS A 84 9.78 3.87 10.05
N LEU A 85 9.40 4.17 8.81
CA LEU A 85 8.93 5.50 8.42
C LEU A 85 7.62 5.88 9.11
N HIS A 86 6.66 4.95 9.20
CA HIS A 86 5.40 5.20 9.90
C HIS A 86 5.62 5.49 11.37
N ILE A 87 6.49 4.73 12.04
CA ILE A 87 6.80 4.97 13.45
C ILE A 87 7.53 6.31 13.60
N ALA A 88 8.53 6.61 12.76
CA ALA A 88 9.24 7.89 12.77
C ALA A 88 8.29 9.08 12.59
N LEU A 89 7.33 9.00 11.65
CA LEU A 89 6.33 10.06 11.44
C LEU A 89 5.40 10.24 12.65
N ALA A 90 4.96 9.14 13.26
CA ALA A 90 4.13 9.20 14.46
C ALA A 90 4.89 9.86 15.63
N LYS A 91 6.13 9.44 15.86
CA LYS A 91 7.03 9.98 16.89
C LYS A 91 7.35 11.46 16.67
N LEU A 92 7.63 11.85 15.43
CA LEU A 92 7.86 13.24 15.07
C LEU A 92 6.63 14.11 15.36
N SER A 93 5.44 13.59 15.05
CA SER A 93 4.17 14.30 15.33
C SER A 93 3.94 14.50 16.82
N ILE A 94 4.27 13.49 17.65
CA ILE A 94 4.21 13.61 19.12
C ILE A 94 5.22 14.65 19.61
N GLY A 95 6.47 14.60 19.14
CA GLY A 95 7.50 15.58 19.48
C GLY A 95 7.13 17.02 19.15
N ILE A 96 6.55 17.25 17.96
CA ILE A 96 6.03 18.58 17.55
C ILE A 96 4.94 19.06 18.50
N ASN A 97 4.02 18.18 18.91
CA ASN A 97 2.94 18.52 19.84
C ASN A 97 3.48 18.88 21.24
N ILE A 98 4.44 18.10 21.77
CA ILE A 98 5.08 18.37 23.08
C ILE A 98 5.75 19.74 23.08
N ILE A 99 6.51 20.06 22.02
CA ILE A 99 7.19 21.36 21.88
C ILE A 99 6.16 22.49 21.81
N GLY A 100 5.09 22.30 21.03
CA GLY A 100 4.02 23.30 20.87
C GLY A 100 3.24 23.59 22.17
N ASN A 101 3.13 22.60 23.06
CA ASN A 101 2.40 22.73 24.33
C ASN A 101 3.29 23.07 25.53
N GLU A 102 4.59 23.32 25.31
CA GLU A 102 5.59 23.58 26.37
C GLU A 102 5.64 22.47 27.46
N GLU A 103 5.30 21.22 27.10
CA GLU A 103 5.18 20.08 28.01
C GLU A 103 6.54 19.51 28.48
N GLY A 104 7.66 20.13 28.07
CA GLY A 104 9.02 19.84 28.53
C GLY A 104 9.95 19.36 27.40
N SER A 105 11.10 20.02 27.28
CA SER A 105 12.13 19.71 26.28
C SER A 105 12.73 18.31 26.43
N GLU A 106 12.73 17.75 27.63
CA GLU A 106 13.22 16.38 27.90
C GLU A 106 12.36 15.31 27.23
N ILE A 107 11.03 15.47 27.26
CA ILE A 107 10.10 14.51 26.65
C ILE A 107 10.19 14.61 25.12
N ALA A 108 10.28 15.84 24.59
CA ALA A 108 10.51 16.06 23.17
C ALA A 108 11.85 15.43 22.69
N ALA A 109 12.90 15.51 23.51
CA ALA A 109 14.19 14.90 23.19
C ALA A 109 14.11 13.36 23.09
N ILE A 110 13.27 12.71 23.92
CA ILE A 110 13.03 11.27 23.84
C ILE A 110 12.35 10.92 22.50
N GLU A 111 11.31 11.65 22.11
CA GLU A 111 10.61 11.39 20.86
C GLU A 111 11.51 11.63 19.63
N ILE A 112 12.34 12.69 19.65
CA ILE A 112 13.30 12.98 18.57
C ILE A 112 14.36 11.86 18.46
N ARG A 113 14.79 11.29 19.58
CA ARG A 113 15.70 10.14 19.56
C ARG A 113 15.06 8.93 18.88
N ASP A 114 13.81 8.62 19.21
CA ASP A 114 13.07 7.53 18.57
C ASP A 114 12.93 7.75 17.07
N VAL A 115 12.66 8.99 16.64
CA VAL A 115 12.64 9.37 15.21
C VAL A 115 13.97 9.02 14.55
N ALA A 116 15.08 9.49 15.10
CA ALA A 116 16.38 9.29 14.49
C ALA A 116 16.87 7.83 14.57
N TYR A 117 16.50 7.06 15.61
CA TYR A 117 16.70 5.61 15.64
C TYR A 117 15.97 4.89 14.49
N HIS A 118 14.69 5.21 14.27
CA HIS A 118 13.92 4.59 13.19
C HIS A 118 14.41 5.00 11.80
N LEU A 119 14.82 6.26 11.61
CA LEU A 119 15.46 6.70 10.36
C LEU A 119 16.81 6.01 10.15
N GLY A 120 17.63 5.86 11.19
CA GLY A 120 18.88 5.11 11.15
C GLY A 120 18.68 3.64 10.76
N SER A 121 17.63 3.01 11.29
CA SER A 121 17.27 1.62 10.99
C SER A 121 16.92 1.37 9.51
N ILE A 122 16.50 2.42 8.78
CA ILE A 122 16.24 2.35 7.33
C ILE A 122 17.55 2.23 6.55
N ILE A 123 18.59 2.96 6.97
CA ILE A 123 19.91 3.03 6.33
C ILE A 123 20.96 2.12 6.98
N GLY A 124 20.60 1.37 8.03
CA GLY A 124 21.49 0.44 8.73
C GLY A 124 22.48 1.12 9.68
N LEU A 125 22.14 2.31 10.17
CA LEU A 125 22.92 3.02 11.18
C LEU A 125 22.32 2.81 12.57
N GLU A 126 23.18 2.51 13.54
CA GLU A 126 22.84 2.56 14.97
C GLU A 126 23.07 3.99 15.47
N ILE A 127 21.99 4.79 15.49
CA ILE A 127 22.08 6.23 15.85
C ILE A 127 21.61 6.46 17.31
N GLY A 128 20.97 5.46 17.93
CA GLY A 128 20.14 5.61 19.14
C GLY A 128 20.81 6.32 20.34
N ASP A 129 22.07 6.04 20.62
CA ASP A 129 22.75 6.57 21.82
C ASP A 129 23.36 7.96 21.59
N ASP A 130 23.93 8.23 20.40
CA ASP A 130 24.63 9.48 20.09
C ASP A 130 23.69 10.70 19.95
N ILE A 131 22.41 10.47 19.68
CA ILE A 131 21.42 11.55 19.50
C ILE A 131 21.17 12.31 20.80
N LEU A 132 21.18 11.62 21.94
CA LEU A 132 20.97 12.29 23.21
C LEU A 132 22.03 13.32 23.49
N ASP A 133 23.28 12.92 23.33
CA ASP A 133 24.42 13.77 23.59
C ASP A 133 24.39 14.98 22.66
N LEU A 134 24.01 14.79 21.39
CA LEU A 134 23.82 15.90 20.46
C LEU A 134 22.69 16.85 20.89
N VAL A 135 21.53 16.31 21.24
CA VAL A 135 20.35 17.09 21.65
C VAL A 135 20.66 17.88 22.93
N PHE A 136 21.21 17.21 23.95
CA PHE A 136 21.57 17.83 25.22
C PHE A 136 22.82 18.72 25.15
N SER A 137 23.71 18.55 24.16
CA SER A 137 24.84 19.46 23.93
C SER A 137 24.40 20.84 23.43
N GLN A 138 23.23 20.93 22.78
CA GLN A 138 22.69 22.19 22.28
C GLN A 138 21.75 22.86 23.28
N PHE A 139 21.28 22.12 24.29
CA PHE A 139 20.65 22.72 25.45
C PHE A 139 21.74 23.21 26.39
N CYS A 140 21.71 24.49 26.77
CA CYS A 140 22.55 24.99 27.85
C CYS A 140 22.17 24.25 29.14
N ILE A 141 22.85 23.14 29.45
CA ILE A 141 22.80 22.52 30.77
C ILE A 141 23.58 23.47 31.69
N GLY A 142 22.88 24.40 32.34
CA GLY A 142 23.52 25.20 33.40
C GLY A 142 22.82 26.49 33.81
N LYS A 143 21.68 26.40 34.51
CA LYS A 143 21.39 26.99 35.84
C LYS A 143 19.90 26.90 36.16
#